data_AF-A0A1J3IZK0-F1
#
_entry.id   AF-A0A1J3IZK0-F1
#
_cell.length_a   1.000
_cell.length_b   1.000
_cell.length_c   1.000
_cell.angle_alpha   90.00
_cell.angle_beta   90.00
_cell.angle_gamma   90.00
#
_symmetry.space_group_name_H-M   'P 1'
#
loop_
_entity.id
_entity.type
_entity.pdbx_description
1 polymer ?
#
loop_
_entity_poly.entity_id
_entity_poly.type
_entity_poly.pdbx_seq_one_letter_code
_entity_poly.pdbx_strand_id
1 'polypeptide(L)' 'DKNYVMAERAETLLFCLKQRYPELSQTSLDICKIQYNKDVGKAVLESYSRVLEGLAFNIVAWIDDVLYVDKTMRGSE' A
#
# COMPACT_ATOMS: atom_id res chain seq x y z
N ASP A 1 -24.06 8.81 -16.97
CA ASP A 1 -24.00 7.73 -15.95
C ASP A 1 -23.05 6.57 -16.22
N LYS A 2 -23.13 5.85 -17.35
CA LYS A 2 -22.31 4.62 -17.57
C LYS A 2 -20.81 4.79 -17.32
N ASN A 3 -20.24 5.94 -17.68
CA ASN A 3 -18.82 6.24 -17.48
C ASN A 3 -18.45 6.41 -15.98
N TYR A 4 -19.35 6.98 -15.19
CA TYR A 4 -19.16 7.16 -13.75
C TYR A 4 -19.13 5.81 -13.02
N VAL A 5 -20.07 4.91 -13.35
CA VAL A 5 -20.12 3.56 -12.80
C VAL A 5 -18.88 2.74 -13.19
N MET A 6 -18.35 2.94 -14.40
CA MET A 6 -17.12 2.29 -14.84
C MET A 6 -15.89 2.83 -14.09
N ALA A 7 -15.83 4.13 -13.82
CA ALA A 7 -14.75 4.74 -13.04
C ALA A 7 -14.74 4.23 -11.60
N GLU A 8 -15.89 4.20 -10.92
CA GLU A 8 -16.03 3.68 -9.55
C GLU A 8 -15.61 2.20 -9.46
N ARG A 9 -16.00 1.38 -10.45
CA ARG A 9 -15.57 -0.02 -10.53
C ARG A 9 -14.06 -0.14 -10.71
N ALA A 10 -13.45 0.72 -11.51
CA ALA A 10 -12.01 0.72 -11.71
C ALA A 10 -11.25 1.12 -10.42
N GLU A 11 -11.75 2.12 -9.69
CA GLU A 11 -11.18 2.52 -8.39
C GLU A 11 -11.28 1.40 -7.35
N THR A 12 -12.44 0.74 -7.27
CA THR A 12 -12.64 -0.41 -6.38
C THR A 12 -11.69 -1.56 -6.72
N LEU A 13 -11.50 -1.83 -8.01
CA LEU A 13 -10.60 -2.90 -8.47
C LEU A 13 -9.14 -2.56 -8.18
N LEU A 14 -8.73 -1.31 -8.35
CA LEU A 14 -7.40 -0.82 -7.98
C LEU A 14 -7.18 -0.95 -6.46
N PHE A 15 -8.18 -0.62 -5.65
CA PHE A 15 -8.11 -0.79 -4.20
C PHE A 15 -7.90 -2.25 -3.80
N CYS A 16 -8.68 -3.18 -4.36
CA CYS A 16 -8.52 -4.61 -4.13
C CYS A 16 -7.15 -5.13 -4.55
N LEU A 17 -6.58 -4.63 -5.65
CA LEU A 17 -5.23 -4.98 -6.10
C LEU A 17 -4.17 -4.54 -5.08
N LYS A 18 -4.27 -3.32 -4.56
CA LYS A 18 -3.33 -2.81 -3.53
C LYS A 18 -3.40 -3.62 -2.24
N GLN A 19 -4.60 -4.01 -1.81
CA GLN A 19 -4.79 -4.85 -0.61
C GLN A 19 -4.22 -6.25 -0.79
N ARG A 20 -4.39 -6.84 -1.97
CA ARG A 20 -3.92 -8.22 -2.24
C ARG A 20 -2.43 -8.29 -2.55
N TYR A 21 -1.85 -7.21 -3.08
CA TYR A 21 -0.45 -7.10 -3.46
C TYR A 21 0.16 -5.82 -2.88
N PRO A 22 0.43 -5.78 -1.57
CA PRO A 22 0.98 -4.59 -0.92
C PRO A 22 2.39 -4.21 -1.41
N GLU A 23 3.12 -5.15 -2.01
CA GLU A 23 4.44 -4.93 -2.61
C GLU A 23 4.40 -4.32 -4.03
N LEU A 24 3.20 -4.05 -4.57
CA LEU A 24 3.09 -3.52 -5.93
C LEU A 24 3.72 -2.12 -6.02
N SER A 25 4.52 -1.91 -7.05
CA SER A 25 5.10 -0.59 -7.32
C SER A 25 4.02 0.46 -7.58
N GLN A 26 4.32 1.72 -7.25
CA GLN A 26 3.40 2.82 -7.50
C GLN A 26 3.01 2.90 -8.97
N THR A 27 1.75 3.26 -9.21
CA THR A 27 1.28 3.44 -10.58
C THR A 27 2.01 4.61 -11.23
N SER A 28 2.23 4.55 -12.55
CA SER A 28 2.85 5.65 -13.28
C SER A 28 2.09 6.98 -13.11
N LEU A 29 0.77 6.92 -12.88
CA LEU A 29 -0.05 8.08 -12.58
C LEU A 29 0.27 8.67 -11.19
N ASP A 30 0.46 7.84 -10.17
CA ASP A 30 0.81 8.29 -8.82
C ASP A 30 2.20 8.95 -8.81
N ILE A 31 3.17 8.36 -9.52
CA ILE A 31 4.51 8.94 -9.69
C ILE A 31 4.44 10.31 -10.36
N CYS A 32 3.68 10.43 -11.45
CA CYS A 32 3.48 11.72 -12.14
C CYS A 32 2.77 12.75 -11.25
N LYS A 33 1.77 12.32 -10.47
CA LYS A 33 1.08 13.22 -9.52
C LYS A 33 2.06 13.79 -8.50
N ILE A 34 2.99 13.00 -7.97
CA ILE A 34 4.02 13.47 -7.04
C ILE A 34 4.98 14.44 -7.75
N GLN A 35 5.51 14.04 -8.92
CA GLN A 35 6.52 14.80 -9.66
C GLN A 35 6.04 16.20 -10.08
N TYR A 36 4.76 16.32 -10.44
CA TYR A 36 4.18 17.56 -10.96
C TYR A 36 3.27 18.28 -9.95
N ASN A 37 3.16 17.80 -8.72
CA ASN A 37 2.33 18.45 -7.70
C ASN A 37 2.90 19.84 -7.34
N LYS A 38 2.05 20.87 -7.37
CA LYS A 38 2.39 22.24 -6.94
C LYS A 38 1.78 22.61 -5.59
N ASP A 39 0.88 21.79 -5.05
CA ASP A 39 0.21 21.99 -3.77
C ASP A 39 1.05 21.39 -2.64
N VAL A 40 1.71 22.26 -1.88
CA VAL A 40 2.58 21.86 -0.76
C VAL A 40 1.80 21.07 0.30
N GLY A 41 0.55 21.44 0.60
CA GLY A 41 -0.26 20.75 1.60
C GLY A 41 -0.56 19.30 1.19
N LYS A 42 -0.90 19.09 -0.09
CA LYS A 42 -1.10 17.73 -0.62
C LYS A 42 0.20 16.91 -0.66
N ALA A 43 1.33 17.55 -0.96
CA ALA A 43 2.63 16.86 -0.96
C ALA A 43 3.01 16.37 0.44
N VAL A 44 2.77 17.20 1.47
CA VAL A 44 2.99 16.81 2.87
C VAL A 44 2.07 15.66 3.26
N LEU A 45 0.77 15.75 2.97
CA LEU A 45 -0.17 14.68 3.30
C LEU A 45 0.16 13.35 2.61
N GLU A 46 0.54 13.37 1.33
CA GLU A 46 0.93 12.15 0.61
C GLU A 46 2.18 11.53 1.22
N SER A 47 3.24 12.32 1.39
CA SER A 47 4.53 11.81 1.88
C SER A 47 4.43 11.25 3.29
N TYR A 48 3.73 11.95 4.20
CA TYR A 48 3.50 11.46 5.57
C TYR A 48 2.68 10.16 5.59
N SER A 49 1.56 10.13 4.85
CA SER A 49 0.71 8.93 4.81
C SER A 49 1.49 7.72 4.29
N ARG A 50 2.34 7.94 3.28
CA ARG A 50 3.16 6.89 2.67
C ARG A 50 4.25 6.35 3.60
N VAL A 51 4.93 7.22 4.35
CA VAL A 51 5.93 6.79 5.35
C VAL A 51 5.28 5.95 6.44
N LEU A 52 4.09 6.36 6.92
CA LEU A 52 3.35 5.61 7.93
C LEU A 52 2.86 4.25 7.41
N GLU A 53 2.37 4.20 6.17
CA GLU A 53 1.97 2.95 5.52
C GLU A 53 3.14 1.96 5.42
N GLY A 54 4.31 2.40 4.95
CA GLY A 54 5.51 1.56 4.87
C GLY A 54 6.00 1.08 6.23
N LEU A 55 5.92 1.93 7.26
CA LEU A 55 6.27 1.55 8.62
C LEU A 55 5.31 0.47 9.17
N ALA A 56 4.00 0.63 8.97
CA ALA A 56 3.02 -0.34 9.41
C ALA A 56 3.23 -1.71 8.73
N PHE A 57 3.49 -1.71 7.41
CA PHE A 57 3.83 -2.92 6.68
C PHE A 57 5.06 -3.63 7.27
N ASN A 58 6.14 -2.90 7.51
CA ASN A 58 7.37 -3.47 8.09
C ASN A 58 7.15 -4.07 9.47
N ILE A 59 6.38 -3.40 10.34
CA ILE A 59 6.10 -3.90 11.69
C ILE A 59 5.33 -5.22 11.62
N VAL A 60 4.31 -5.32 10.75
CA VAL A 60 3.54 -6.56 10.58
C VAL A 60 4.43 -7.68 10.03
N ALA A 61 5.24 -7.40 9.02
CA ALA A 61 6.18 -8.38 8.46
C ALA A 61 7.16 -8.92 9.51
N TRP A 62 7.73 -8.05 10.35
CA TRP A 62 8.62 -8.48 11.44
C TRP A 62 7.93 -9.34 12.49
N ILE A 63 6.66 -9.04 12.82
CA ILE A 63 5.88 -9.87 13.75
C ILE A 63 5.65 -11.25 13.13
N ASP A 64 5.27 -11.30 11.85
CA ASP A 64 5.05 -12.56 11.14
C ASP A 64 6.32 -13.40 11.03
N ASP A 65 7.48 -12.79 10.77
CA ASP A 65 8.78 -13.46 10.74
C ASP A 65 9.11 -14.12 12.08
N VAL A 66 8.91 -13.39 13.20
CA VAL A 66 9.15 -13.93 14.54
C VAL A 66 8.18 -15.08 14.86
N LEU A 67 6.89 -14.92 14.53
CA LEU A 67 5.88 -15.96 14.73
C LEU A 67 6.17 -17.22 13.87
N TYR A 68 6.69 -17.03 12.66
CA TYR A 68 7.11 -18.13 11.80
C TYR A 68 8.28 -18.91 12.41
N VAL A 69 9.31 -18.21 12.91
CA VAL A 69 10.45 -18.84 13.59
C VAL A 69 10.01 -19.58 14.87
N ASP A 70 9.14 -19.00 15.70
CA ASP A 70 8.63 -19.68 16.91
C ASP A 70 7.87 -20.97 16.57
N LYS A 71 6.98 -20.94 15.57
CA LYS A 71 6.25 -22.13 15.11
C LYS A 71 7.18 -23.22 14.58
N THR A 72 8.18 -22.85 13.79
CA THR A 72 9.13 -23.82 13.22
C THR A 72 10.00 -24.46 14.30
N MET A 73 10.47 -23.70 15.29
CA MET A 73 11.23 -24.22 16.43
C MET A 73 10.39 -25.18 17.29
N ARG A 74 9.11 -24.84 17.55
CA ARG A 74 8.19 -25.68 18.34
C ARG A 74 7.69 -26.94 17.61
N GLY A 75 7.62 -26.91 16.28
CA GLY A 75 7.29 -28.08 15.47
C GLY A 75 8.47 -29.00 15.16
N SER A 76 9.66 -28.66 15.65
CA SER A 76 10.90 -29.44 15.48
C SER A 76 11.27 -30.28 16.72
N GLU A 77 10.39 -30.33 17.73
CA GLU A 77 10.36 -31.33 18.83
C GLU A 77 9.42 -32.49 18.48
#